data_AF-A0A521FW43-F1
#
_entry.id   AF-A0A521FW43-F1
#
_cell.length_a   1.000
_cell.length_b   1.000
_cell.length_c   1.000
_cell.angle_alpha   90.00
_cell.angle_beta   90.00
_cell.angle_gamma   90.00
#
_symmetry.space_group_name_H-M   'P 1'
#
loop_
_entity.id
_entity.type
_entity.pdbx_description
1 polymer ?
#
loop_
_entity_poly.entity_id
_entity_poly.type
_entity_poly.pdbx_seq_one_letter_code
_entity_poly.pdbx_strand_id
1 'polypeptide(L)'
;MRQLIDAILYIADLPALIAWFAQNAPEHLAQDENGFVEPHVVVGFARTPTVQSGSSALVYIRMTEAQAEEWSATPGVTILAQRIYGPGVQDMLYADLFADADATALYDSVYSRAPYQVDDGEGGQITVTPPERFGQMA
;
A
#
# COMPACT_ATOMS: atom_id res chain seq x y z
N MET A 1 10.28 -2.64 25.10
CA MET A 1 9.44 -3.35 24.10
C MET A 1 9.52 -2.55 22.81
N ARG A 2 9.80 -3.17 21.66
CA ARG A 2 9.68 -2.48 20.36
C ARG A 2 8.19 -2.29 20.07
N GLN A 3 7.75 -1.07 19.80
CA GLN A 3 6.38 -0.82 19.35
C GLN A 3 6.26 -1.14 17.86
N LEU A 4 5.10 -1.68 17.49
CA LEU A 4 4.73 -1.91 16.09
C LEU A 4 3.81 -0.77 15.64
N ILE A 5 3.88 -0.43 14.37
CA ILE A 5 3.12 0.61 13.70
C ILE A 5 2.37 -0.03 12.54
N ASP A 6 1.08 0.28 12.41
CA ASP A 6 0.32 0.04 11.20
C ASP A 6 0.32 1.34 10.38
N ALA A 7 0.60 1.25 9.07
CA ALA A 7 0.65 2.40 8.18
C ALA A 7 0.08 2.09 6.80
N ILE A 8 -0.34 3.14 6.11
CA ILE A 8 -0.69 3.10 4.68
C ILE A 8 0.39 3.85 3.91
N LEU A 9 1.07 3.14 3.01
CA LEU A 9 2.08 3.69 2.13
C LEU A 9 1.49 3.95 0.76
N TYR A 10 1.84 5.10 0.18
CA TYR A 10 1.72 5.38 -1.24
C TYR A 10 3.09 5.25 -1.90
N ILE A 11 3.13 4.58 -3.05
CA ILE A 11 4.31 4.40 -3.88
C ILE A 11 4.01 5.02 -5.23
N ALA A 12 4.74 6.07 -5.59
CA ALA A 12 4.49 6.81 -6.81
C ALA A 12 4.78 5.98 -8.07
N ASP A 13 5.89 5.23 -8.06
CA ASP A 13 6.34 4.39 -9.16
C ASP A 13 7.05 3.15 -8.59
N LEU A 14 6.33 2.03 -8.55
CA LEU A 14 6.80 0.76 -8.02
C LEU A 14 7.98 0.18 -8.84
N PRO A 15 7.96 0.19 -10.19
CA PRO A 15 9.15 -0.17 -10.98
C PRO A 15 10.40 0.65 -10.63
N ALA A 16 10.27 1.96 -10.48
CA ALA A 16 11.39 2.83 -10.11
C ALA A 16 11.90 2.54 -8.69
N LEU A 17 10.99 2.28 -7.75
CA LEU A 17 11.34 1.88 -6.38
C LEU A 17 12.12 0.55 -6.36
N ILE A 18 11.65 -0.45 -7.11
CA ILE A 18 12.34 -1.75 -7.23
C ILE A 18 13.74 -1.56 -7.83
N ALA A 19 13.87 -0.77 -8.89
CA ALA A 19 15.17 -0.47 -9.50
C ALA A 19 16.11 0.25 -8.53
N TRP A 20 15.59 1.15 -7.69
CA TRP A 20 16.37 1.81 -6.64
C TRP A 20 16.83 0.82 -5.57
N PHE A 21 15.95 -0.06 -5.10
CA PHE A 21 16.31 -1.09 -4.11
C PHE A 21 17.39 -2.03 -4.65
N ALA A 22 17.29 -2.49 -5.90
CA ALA A 22 18.29 -3.37 -6.51
C ALA A 22 19.71 -2.77 -6.50
N GLN A 23 19.82 -1.44 -6.51
CA GLN A 23 21.09 -0.72 -6.55
C GLN A 23 21.57 -0.24 -5.17
N ASN A 24 20.66 0.13 -4.27
CA ASN A 24 21.00 0.86 -3.04
C ASN A 24 20.71 0.10 -1.75
N ALA A 25 19.70 -0.77 -1.76
CA ALA A 25 19.27 -1.53 -0.59
C ALA A 25 18.62 -2.87 -1.01
N PRO A 26 19.42 -3.80 -1.56
CA PRO A 26 18.93 -5.06 -2.14
C PRO A 26 18.30 -6.02 -1.12
N GLU A 27 18.50 -5.78 0.18
CA GLU A 27 17.84 -6.48 1.28
C GLU A 27 16.32 -6.29 1.32
N HIS A 28 15.80 -5.24 0.67
CA HIS A 28 14.36 -5.03 0.50
C HIS A 28 13.79 -5.82 -0.67
N LEU A 29 14.58 -6.61 -1.38
CA LEU A 29 14.11 -7.47 -2.46
C LEU A 29 14.27 -8.94 -2.07
N ALA A 30 13.25 -9.74 -2.34
CA ALA A 30 13.28 -11.17 -2.06
C ALA A 30 14.36 -11.83 -2.92
N GLN A 31 15.19 -12.67 -2.30
CA GLN A 31 16.26 -13.40 -2.95
C GLN A 31 16.08 -14.90 -2.70
N ASP A 32 16.42 -15.71 -3.71
CA ASP A 32 16.55 -17.16 -3.62
C ASP A 32 17.97 -17.61 -4.00
N GLU A 33 18.19 -18.93 -4.14
CA GLU A 33 19.50 -19.50 -4.48
C GLU A 33 20.05 -19.02 -5.84
N ASN A 34 19.20 -18.45 -6.71
CA ASN A 34 19.53 -17.99 -8.06
C ASN A 34 19.63 -16.46 -8.18
N GLY A 35 19.42 -15.69 -7.10
CA GLY A 35 19.46 -14.23 -7.10
C GLY A 35 18.12 -13.60 -6.69
N PHE A 36 17.74 -12.47 -7.28
CA PHE A 36 16.44 -11.85 -7.01
C PHE A 36 15.29 -12.73 -7.53
N VAL A 37 14.24 -12.89 -6.72
CA VAL A 37 13.02 -13.59 -7.13
C VAL A 37 12.29 -12.77 -8.19
N GLU A 38 11.93 -13.38 -9.31
CA GLU A 38 11.17 -12.73 -10.38
C GLU A 38 9.70 -13.20 -10.44
N PRO A 39 8.72 -12.28 -10.59
CA PRO A 39 8.88 -10.83 -10.59
C PRO A 39 9.38 -10.33 -9.22
N HIS A 40 10.25 -9.32 -9.24
CA HIS A 40 10.81 -8.69 -8.04
C HIS A 40 9.76 -8.48 -6.94
N VAL A 41 10.00 -9.09 -5.76
CA VAL A 41 9.11 -8.96 -4.59
C VAL A 41 9.78 -8.08 -3.55
N VAL A 42 9.11 -6.99 -3.17
CA VAL A 42 9.57 -6.13 -2.08
C VAL A 42 9.32 -6.81 -0.73
N VAL A 43 10.38 -7.08 0.02
CA VAL A 43 10.35 -7.64 1.37
C VAL A 43 9.65 -6.65 2.29
N GLY A 44 8.58 -7.10 2.97
CA GLY A 44 7.70 -6.25 3.77
C GLY A 44 6.35 -5.96 3.09
N PHE A 45 6.25 -6.04 1.76
CA PHE A 45 4.96 -6.01 1.05
C PHE A 45 4.38 -7.41 0.85
N ALA A 46 5.20 -8.45 0.99
CA ALA A 46 4.73 -9.82 0.93
C ALA A 46 3.74 -10.09 2.07
N ARG A 47 2.51 -10.51 1.70
CA ARG A 47 1.40 -10.84 2.63
C ARG A 47 0.72 -9.64 3.30
N THR A 48 0.99 -8.43 2.82
CA THR A 48 0.18 -7.25 3.15
C THR A 48 -0.86 -6.99 2.08
N PRO A 49 -2.02 -6.42 2.41
CA PRO A 49 -2.91 -5.89 1.40
C PRO A 49 -2.20 -4.82 0.56
N THR A 50 -2.22 -5.00 -0.75
CA THR A 50 -1.61 -4.11 -1.73
C THR A 50 -2.56 -3.92 -2.90
N VAL A 51 -2.71 -2.69 -3.37
CA VAL A 51 -3.46 -2.35 -4.60
C VAL A 51 -2.54 -1.57 -5.52
N GLN A 52 -2.65 -1.80 -6.82
CA GLN A 52 -1.86 -1.13 -7.84
C GLN A 52 -2.77 -0.49 -8.89
N SER A 53 -2.34 0.66 -9.41
CA SER A 53 -2.95 1.35 -10.55
C SER A 53 -1.83 1.94 -11.41
N GLY A 54 -1.65 1.38 -12.61
CA GLY A 54 -0.50 1.70 -13.44
C GLY A 54 0.81 1.35 -12.74
N SER A 55 1.72 2.32 -12.62
CA SER A 55 2.98 2.16 -11.88
C SER A 55 2.87 2.47 -10.39
N SER A 56 1.77 3.08 -9.93
CA SER A 56 1.61 3.46 -8.52
C SER A 56 0.97 2.34 -7.69
N ALA A 57 1.24 2.34 -6.39
CA ALA A 57 0.70 1.33 -5.47
C ALA A 57 0.35 1.90 -4.09
N LEU A 58 -0.61 1.25 -3.43
CA LEU A 58 -0.94 1.43 -2.02
C LEU A 58 -0.62 0.15 -1.25
N VAL A 59 -0.02 0.28 -0.07
CA VAL A 59 0.32 -0.85 0.79
C VAL A 59 -0.11 -0.58 2.21
N TYR A 60 -0.87 -1.50 2.81
CA TYR A 60 -1.11 -1.50 4.25
C TYR A 60 -0.04 -2.35 4.93
N ILE A 61 0.87 -1.75 5.69
CA ILE A 61 1.99 -2.49 6.30
C ILE A 61 1.98 -2.39 7.82
N ARG A 62 2.40 -3.48 8.47
CA ARG A 62 2.79 -3.49 9.89
C ARG A 62 4.30 -3.55 9.99
N MET A 63 4.89 -2.61 10.70
CA MET A 63 6.34 -2.46 10.80
C MET A 63 6.78 -1.96 12.17
N THR A 64 8.09 -1.97 12.42
CA THR A 64 8.67 -1.32 13.61
C THR A 64 8.85 0.18 13.38
N GLU A 65 9.06 0.95 14.46
CA GLU A 65 9.42 2.38 14.35
C GLU A 65 10.62 2.64 13.44
N ALA A 66 11.69 1.84 13.58
CA ALA A 66 12.88 1.97 12.74
C ALA A 66 12.59 1.75 11.25
N GLN A 67 11.69 0.80 10.94
CA GLN A 67 11.25 0.58 9.56
C GLN A 67 10.35 1.71 9.07
N ALA A 68 9.51 2.30 9.92
CA ALA A 68 8.71 3.47 9.53
C ALA A 68 9.61 4.66 9.17
N GLU A 69 10.68 4.90 9.95
CA GLU A 69 11.69 5.90 9.63
C GLU A 69 12.38 5.61 8.29
N GLU A 70 12.81 4.37 8.07
CA GLU A 70 13.41 3.91 6.82
C GLU A 70 12.48 4.12 5.60
N TRP A 71 11.22 3.70 5.70
CA TRP A 71 10.22 3.91 4.64
C TRP A 71 9.95 5.38 4.37
N SER A 72 9.93 6.22 5.42
CA SER A 72 9.75 7.67 5.25
C SER A 72 10.94 8.35 4.54
N ALA A 73 12.13 7.76 4.63
CA ALA A 73 13.34 8.23 3.94
C ALA A 73 13.51 7.60 2.55
N THR A 74 12.68 6.62 2.18
CA THR A 74 12.80 5.88 0.92
C THR A 74 12.26 6.71 -0.25
N PRO A 75 13.05 6.94 -1.31
CA PRO A 75 12.60 7.71 -2.47
C PRO A 75 11.34 7.12 -3.12
N GLY A 76 10.36 7.97 -3.43
CA GLY A 76 9.12 7.56 -4.09
C GLY A 76 8.09 6.89 -3.17
N VAL A 77 8.36 6.81 -1.86
CA VAL A 77 7.43 6.33 -0.84
C VAL A 77 6.89 7.51 -0.04
N THR A 78 5.60 7.47 0.28
CA THR A 78 4.94 8.44 1.17
C THR A 78 4.09 7.68 2.18
N ILE A 79 4.28 7.96 3.46
CA ILE A 79 3.39 7.45 4.52
C ILE A 79 2.15 8.33 4.56
N LEU A 80 1.00 7.81 4.13
CA LEU A 80 -0.27 8.55 4.11
C LEU A 80 -0.89 8.67 5.51
N ALA A 81 -0.76 7.62 6.31
CA ALA A 81 -1.18 7.60 7.71
C ALA A 81 -0.39 6.52 8.46
N GLN A 82 -0.18 6.71 9.77
CA GLN A 82 0.43 5.70 10.65
C GLN A 82 -0.07 5.80 12.09
N ARG A 83 -0.17 4.65 12.77
CA ARG A 83 -0.55 4.55 14.19
C ARG A 83 0.15 3.39 14.88
N ILE A 84 0.38 3.53 16.18
CA ILE A 84 0.85 2.41 17.03
C ILE A 84 -0.17 1.28 16.95
N TYR A 85 0.30 0.07 16.66
CA TYR A 85 -0.53 -1.12 16.54
C TYR A 85 -1.30 -1.41 17.83
N GLY A 86 -2.60 -1.66 17.68
CA GLY A 86 -3.49 -2.04 18.76
C GLY A 86 -4.91 -2.38 18.27
N PRO A 87 -5.82 -2.78 19.18
CA PRO A 87 -7.22 -3.01 18.83
C PRO A 87 -7.87 -1.76 18.22
N GLY A 88 -8.60 -1.91 17.11
CA GLY A 88 -9.30 -0.80 16.44
C GLY A 88 -8.40 0.18 15.67
N VAL A 89 -7.09 -0.07 15.61
CA VAL A 89 -6.14 0.85 14.96
C VAL A 89 -6.45 1.07 13.48
N GLN A 90 -7.00 0.08 12.79
CA GLN A 90 -7.39 0.18 11.39
C GLN A 90 -8.42 1.27 11.14
N ASP A 91 -9.48 1.33 11.96
CA ASP A 91 -10.51 2.35 11.83
C ASP A 91 -9.94 3.75 12.04
N MET A 92 -9.08 3.89 13.05
CA MET A 92 -8.41 5.16 13.35
C MET A 92 -7.44 5.57 12.23
N LEU A 93 -6.68 4.63 11.69
CA LEU A 93 -5.71 4.87 10.62
C LEU A 93 -6.39 5.39 9.35
N TYR A 94 -7.50 4.76 8.95
CA TYR A 94 -8.29 5.22 7.81
C TYR A 94 -9.00 6.55 8.10
N ALA A 95 -9.48 6.77 9.33
CA ALA A 95 -10.06 8.06 9.72
C ALA A 95 -9.03 9.20 9.63
N ASP A 96 -7.78 8.96 10.05
CA ASP A 96 -6.71 9.95 9.92
C ASP A 96 -6.37 10.22 8.46
N LEU A 97 -6.27 9.17 7.63
CA LEU A 97 -6.02 9.31 6.20
C LEU A 97 -7.10 10.18 5.54
N PHE A 98 -8.38 9.91 5.82
CA PHE A 98 -9.49 10.65 5.21
C PHE A 98 -9.75 12.04 5.81
N ALA A 99 -9.12 12.35 6.94
CA ALA A 99 -9.10 13.70 7.48
C ALA A 99 -8.06 14.61 6.79
N ASP A 100 -7.09 14.02 6.07
CA ASP A 100 -6.09 14.73 5.29
C ASP A 100 -6.44 14.69 3.80
N ALA A 101 -6.70 15.87 3.22
CA ALA A 101 -7.13 15.99 1.82
C ALA A 101 -6.04 15.58 0.82
N ASP A 102 -4.77 15.84 1.13
CA ASP A 102 -3.66 15.51 0.23
C ASP A 102 -3.37 14.00 0.29
N ALA A 103 -3.41 13.41 1.48
CA ALA A 103 -3.30 11.96 1.65
C ALA A 103 -4.47 11.23 0.97
N THR A 104 -5.68 11.78 1.09
CA THR A 104 -6.87 11.25 0.43
C THR A 104 -6.75 11.32 -1.09
N ALA A 105 -6.22 12.41 -1.64
CA ALA A 105 -6.02 12.55 -3.08
C ALA A 105 -5.01 11.51 -3.63
N LEU A 106 -3.90 11.28 -2.92
CA LEU A 106 -2.94 10.23 -3.28
C LEU A 106 -3.55 8.83 -3.18
N TYR A 107 -4.34 8.57 -2.14
CA TYR A 107 -5.07 7.32 -1.98
C TYR A 107 -6.04 7.07 -3.13
N ASP A 108 -6.90 8.05 -3.44
CA ASP A 108 -7.93 7.93 -4.49
C ASP A 108 -7.32 7.84 -5.90
N SER A 109 -6.08 8.33 -6.09
CA SER A 109 -5.35 8.17 -7.37
C SER A 109 -5.02 6.70 -7.71
N VAL A 110 -4.88 5.85 -6.69
CA VAL A 110 -4.59 4.41 -6.86
C VAL A 110 -5.85 3.58 -6.65
N TYR A 111 -6.65 3.92 -5.65
CA TYR A 111 -7.86 3.20 -5.29
C TYR A 111 -9.06 4.14 -5.32
N SER A 112 -9.63 4.30 -6.53
CA SER A 112 -10.85 5.08 -6.70
C SER A 112 -12.01 4.41 -5.98
N ARG A 113 -12.69 5.20 -5.14
CA ARG A 113 -13.91 4.79 -4.43
C ARG A 113 -15.19 5.17 -5.18
N ALA A 114 -15.07 5.72 -6.40
CA ALA A 114 -16.21 6.12 -7.20
C ALA A 114 -16.98 4.89 -7.74
N PRO A 115 -18.32 4.90 -7.72
CA PRO A 115 -19.10 3.85 -8.35
C PRO A 115 -18.79 3.70 -9.85
N TYR A 116 -18.78 2.46 -10.34
CA TYR A 116 -18.55 2.14 -11.74
C TYR A 116 -19.56 1.12 -12.25
N GLN A 117 -19.79 1.10 -13.56
CA GLN A 117 -20.68 0.12 -14.21
C GLN A 117 -19.89 -1.10 -14.66
N VAL A 118 -20.45 -2.28 -14.43
CA VAL A 118 -19.98 -3.54 -15.04
C VAL A 118 -21.14 -4.24 -15.73
N ASP A 119 -20.82 -4.95 -16.80
CA ASP A 119 -21.77 -5.84 -17.49
C ASP A 119 -22.18 -6.96 -16.53
N ASP A 120 -23.49 -7.21 -16.42
CA ASP A 120 -24.04 -8.26 -15.56
C ASP A 120 -24.02 -9.66 -16.20
N GLY A 121 -23.60 -9.75 -17.47
CA GLY A 121 -23.56 -11.00 -18.23
C GLY A 121 -24.90 -11.39 -18.85
N GLU A 122 -25.97 -10.64 -18.62
CA GLU A 122 -27.31 -10.86 -19.16
C GLU A 122 -27.75 -9.73 -20.12
N GLY A 123 -26.83 -8.82 -20.46
CA GLY A 123 -27.07 -7.68 -21.35
C GLY A 123 -27.55 -6.42 -20.61
N GLY A 124 -27.46 -6.41 -19.28
CA GLY A 124 -27.68 -5.24 -18.44
C GLY A 124 -26.37 -4.67 -17.88
N GLN A 125 -26.51 -3.66 -17.02
CA GLN A 125 -25.40 -3.08 -16.28
C GLN A 125 -25.74 -3.06 -14.80
N ILE A 126 -24.78 -3.43 -13.96
CA ILE A 126 -24.86 -3.23 -12.51
C ILE A 126 -23.87 -2.16 -12.07
N THR A 127 -24.31 -1.34 -11.12
CA THR A 127 -23.46 -0.32 -10.49
C THR A 127 -22.75 -0.95 -9.30
N VAL A 128 -21.42 -1.01 -9.36
CA VAL A 128 -20.56 -1.46 -8.26
C VAL A 128 -20.01 -0.24 -7.54
N THR A 129 -20.20 -0.18 -6.22
CA THR A 129 -19.55 0.81 -5.36
C THR A 129 -18.40 0.13 -4.63
N PRO A 130 -17.13 0.50 -4.90
CA PRO A 130 -16.00 -0.04 -4.16
C PRO A 130 -16.17 0.19 -2.65
N PRO A 131 -15.70 -0.72 -1.79
CA PRO A 131 -15.58 -0.42 -0.37
C PRO A 131 -14.63 0.77 -0.17
N GLU A 132 -14.78 1.49 0.94
CA GLU A 132 -13.96 2.67 1.20
C GLU A 132 -12.48 2.32 1.42
N ARG A 133 -12.21 1.11 1.92
CA ARG A 133 -10.91 0.64 2.37
C ARG A 133 -10.44 -0.53 1.53
N PHE A 134 -9.21 -0.47 1.02
CA PHE A 134 -8.61 -1.64 0.40
C PHE A 134 -8.13 -2.64 1.46
N GLY A 135 -8.09 -3.92 1.10
CA GLY A 135 -7.55 -4.95 1.99
C GLY A 135 -8.47 -5.41 3.12
N GLN A 136 -9.73 -4.95 3.17
CA GLN A 136 -10.74 -5.61 3.98
C GLN A 136 -11.12 -6.94 3.31
N MET A 137 -10.68 -8.05 3.91
CA MET A 137 -11.34 -9.33 3.66
C MET A 137 -12.67 -9.28 4.42
N ALA A 138 -13.77 -9.35 3.67
CA ALA A 138 -15.11 -9.55 4.21
C ALA A 138 -15.21 -10.87 5.00
#